data_AF-A0A7X1D9P9-F1
#
_entry.id   AF-A0A7X1D9P9-F1
#
_cell.length_a   1.000
_cell.length_b   1.000
_cell.length_c   1.000
_cell.angle_alpha   90.00
_cell.angle_beta   90.00
_cell.angle_gamma   90.00
#
_symmetry.space_group_name_H-M   'P 1'
#
loop_
_entity.id
_entity.type
_entity.pdbx_description
1 polymer ?
#
loop_
_entity_poly.entity_id
_entity_poly.type
_entity_poly.pdbx_seq_one_letter_code
_entity_poly.pdbx_strand_id
1 'polypeptide(L)'
;MKKIILLICSLFAVSVLVSCQQNEEPKKAELKPTQHAFPKNNTATVASLKMEMLGIKDAEKSIPKHEKLEGKKLVKVDMKINNMTEYKIPMAASLFKVLDSNGKYQPNYPMVDELGQTIAGNKEIRGVVYFAIPKNSVVDKIVYEDPKRDAFHEWTVEK
;
A
#
# COMPACT_ATOMS: atom_id res chain seq x y z
N MET A 1 -18.38 83.30 -7.36
CA MET A 1 -17.37 82.26 -7.07
C MET A 1 -17.58 81.03 -7.98
N LYS A 2 -17.89 81.23 -9.27
CA LYS A 2 -17.05 80.84 -10.43
C LYS A 2 -15.52 80.82 -10.17
N LYS A 3 -14.84 79.78 -10.69
CA LYS A 3 -13.39 79.52 -10.77
C LYS A 3 -12.78 78.49 -9.79
N ILE A 4 -13.29 77.25 -9.77
CA ILE A 4 -12.46 76.04 -9.46
C ILE A 4 -12.96 74.88 -10.35
N ILE A 5 -13.09 75.15 -11.65
CA ILE A 5 -13.20 74.15 -12.72
C ILE A 5 -11.90 74.35 -13.52
N LEU A 6 -11.24 73.25 -13.91
CA LEU A 6 -9.94 73.16 -14.57
C LEU A 6 -8.73 73.11 -13.63
N LEU A 7 -8.40 71.93 -13.09
CA LEU A 7 -6.98 71.55 -12.85
C LEU A 7 -6.73 70.09 -12.43
N ILE A 8 -7.63 69.13 -12.73
CA ILE A 8 -7.34 67.69 -12.51
C ILE A 8 -7.73 66.86 -13.77
N CYS A 9 -7.68 67.48 -14.96
CA CYS A 9 -7.83 66.78 -16.26
C CYS A 9 -6.48 66.46 -16.93
N SER A 10 -5.39 66.34 -16.17
CA SER A 10 -4.05 66.19 -16.75
C SER A 10 -3.10 65.42 -15.84
N LEU A 11 -3.51 64.25 -15.35
CA LEU A 11 -2.54 63.29 -14.80
C LEU A 11 -2.76 61.91 -15.44
N PHE A 12 -2.07 61.77 -16.58
CA PHE A 12 -1.47 60.54 -17.06
C PHE A 12 -2.38 59.31 -17.21
N ALA A 13 -2.93 59.21 -18.41
CA ALA A 13 -3.01 57.94 -19.11
C ALA A 13 -1.61 57.30 -19.22
N VAL A 14 -1.60 55.96 -19.31
CA VAL A 14 -0.49 55.05 -19.64
C VAL A 14 0.22 54.38 -18.45
N SER A 15 -0.31 53.21 -18.06
CA SER A 15 0.45 52.00 -17.68
C SER A 15 -0.56 50.83 -17.64
N VAL A 16 -0.95 50.28 -18.79
CA VAL A 16 -0.37 49.04 -19.36
C VAL A 16 -0.53 47.83 -18.43
N LEU A 17 -1.56 47.03 -18.75
CA LEU A 17 -1.55 45.56 -18.79
C LEU A 17 -0.79 44.85 -17.66
N VAL A 18 -1.42 44.69 -16.50
CA VAL A 18 -1.17 43.48 -15.69
C VAL A 18 -2.12 42.40 -16.19
N SER A 19 -1.55 41.62 -17.10
CA SER A 19 -1.97 40.32 -17.59
C SER A 19 -2.73 39.50 -16.54
N CYS A 20 -3.74 38.77 -17.03
CA CYS A 20 -4.35 37.60 -16.41
C CYS A 20 -3.39 36.87 -15.47
N GLN A 21 -3.58 37.03 -14.16
CA GLN A 21 -3.32 35.94 -13.24
C GLN A 21 -4.66 35.27 -12.99
N GLN A 22 -4.99 34.33 -13.88
CA GLN A 22 -5.79 33.18 -13.49
C GLN A 22 -5.18 32.68 -12.18
N ASN A 23 -5.94 32.83 -11.09
CA ASN A 23 -5.78 32.00 -9.91
C ASN A 23 -6.06 30.56 -10.36
N GLU A 24 -5.09 29.93 -11.00
CA GLU A 24 -4.95 28.49 -10.89
C GLU A 24 -4.55 28.26 -9.43
N GLU A 25 -5.53 27.87 -8.61
CA GLU A 25 -5.22 27.14 -7.39
C GLU A 25 -4.15 26.10 -7.75
N PRO A 26 -3.02 26.05 -7.05
CA PRO A 26 -2.04 25.02 -7.32
C PRO A 26 -2.76 23.70 -7.11
N LYS A 27 -2.98 22.94 -8.19
CA LYS A 27 -3.40 21.54 -8.13
C LYS A 27 -2.48 20.91 -7.10
N LYS A 28 -3.01 20.66 -5.90
CA LYS A 28 -2.34 19.87 -4.88
C LYS A 28 -1.94 18.59 -5.59
N ALA A 29 -0.65 18.45 -5.89
CA ALA A 29 -0.13 17.19 -6.33
C ALA A 29 -0.41 16.24 -5.18
N GLU A 30 -1.44 15.41 -5.33
CA GLU A 30 -1.76 14.37 -4.37
C GLU A 30 -0.52 13.48 -4.33
N LEU A 31 0.28 13.62 -3.28
CA LEU A 31 1.48 12.83 -3.06
C LEU A 31 1.02 11.37 -3.06
N LYS A 32 1.29 10.65 -4.15
CA LYS A 32 1.02 9.22 -4.21
C LYS A 32 1.83 8.58 -3.09
N PRO A 33 1.20 7.90 -2.13
CA PRO A 33 1.93 7.28 -1.05
C PRO A 33 2.84 6.19 -1.64
N THR A 34 4.13 6.31 -1.37
CA THR A 34 5.15 5.37 -1.82
C THR A 34 5.10 4.12 -0.95
N GLN A 35 5.00 2.94 -1.57
CA GLN A 35 5.05 1.69 -0.82
C GLN A 35 6.45 1.51 -0.23
N HIS A 36 6.51 1.31 1.08
CA HIS A 36 7.75 1.11 1.80
C HIS A 36 8.12 -0.39 1.88
N ALA A 37 9.34 -0.66 2.35
CA ALA A 37 9.93 -1.98 2.45
C ALA A 37 9.91 -2.52 3.89
N PHE A 38 10.12 -3.82 4.04
CA PHE A 38 10.36 -4.43 5.35
C PHE A 38 11.76 -4.11 5.87
N PRO A 39 11.95 -4.09 7.20
CA PRO A 39 13.28 -3.95 7.81
C PRO A 39 14.21 -5.09 7.36
N LYS A 40 15.53 -4.84 7.34
CA LYS A 40 16.54 -5.85 6.95
C LYS A 40 16.49 -7.14 7.78
N ASN A 41 15.98 -7.08 9.03
CA ASN A 41 15.84 -8.23 9.91
C ASN A 41 14.36 -8.48 10.24
N ASN A 42 13.58 -8.86 9.23
CA ASN A 42 12.15 -9.14 9.36
C ASN A 42 11.82 -10.64 9.43
N THR A 43 12.81 -11.48 9.70
CA THR A 43 12.58 -12.91 9.90
C THR A 43 12.00 -13.15 11.29
N ALA A 44 10.93 -13.93 11.38
CA ALA A 44 10.30 -14.29 12.64
C ALA A 44 10.04 -15.80 12.71
N THR A 45 10.23 -16.38 13.90
CA THR A 45 9.78 -17.75 14.19
C THR A 45 8.43 -17.68 14.89
N VAL A 46 7.40 -18.27 14.28
CA VAL A 46 6.02 -18.26 14.80
C VAL A 46 5.53 -19.70 14.94
N ALA A 47 5.27 -20.11 16.19
CA ALA A 47 5.05 -21.49 16.64
C ALA A 47 6.18 -22.46 16.23
N SER A 48 6.27 -22.82 14.96
CA SER A 48 7.27 -23.73 14.40
C SER A 48 7.63 -23.43 12.94
N LEU A 49 7.26 -22.24 12.48
CA LEU A 49 7.56 -21.76 11.14
C LEU A 49 8.51 -20.58 11.24
N LYS A 50 9.63 -20.66 10.54
CA LYS A 50 10.52 -19.51 10.33
C LYS A 50 10.07 -18.81 9.05
N MET A 51 9.51 -17.62 9.19
CA MET A 51 8.94 -16.82 8.12
C MET A 51 9.76 -15.56 7.88
N GLU A 52 9.92 -15.19 6.61
CA GLU A 52 10.62 -13.99 6.16
C GLU A 52 9.77 -13.32 5.07
N MET A 53 9.51 -12.02 5.21
CA MET A 53 8.81 -11.25 4.18
C MET A 53 9.82 -10.71 3.16
N LEU A 54 9.77 -11.16 1.92
CA LEU A 54 10.78 -10.80 0.93
C LEU A 54 10.51 -9.43 0.30
N GLY A 55 9.26 -8.99 0.24
CA GLY A 55 8.91 -7.66 -0.26
C GLY A 55 7.44 -7.50 -0.59
N ILE A 56 7.04 -6.24 -0.77
CA ILE A 56 5.71 -5.83 -1.20
C ILE A 56 5.83 -5.25 -2.61
N LYS A 57 4.99 -5.72 -3.53
CA LYS A 57 5.00 -5.31 -4.94
C LYS A 57 3.60 -4.91 -5.39
N ASP A 58 3.56 -3.98 -6.34
CA ASP A 58 2.35 -3.75 -7.12
C ASP A 58 2.01 -5.00 -7.94
N ALA A 59 0.74 -5.38 -7.94
CA ALA A 59 0.22 -6.54 -8.67
C ALA A 59 -1.00 -6.19 -9.52
N GLU A 60 -1.17 -4.93 -9.93
CA GLU A 60 -2.33 -4.53 -10.75
C GLU A 60 -2.42 -5.31 -12.07
N LYS A 61 -1.26 -5.68 -12.64
CA LYS A 61 -1.18 -6.50 -13.86
C LYS A 61 -1.60 -7.96 -13.67
N SER A 62 -1.70 -8.43 -12.42
CA SER A 62 -2.13 -9.80 -12.10
C SER A 62 -3.64 -9.93 -11.99
N ILE A 63 -4.39 -8.81 -11.95
CA ILE A 63 -5.85 -8.83 -11.83
C ILE A 63 -6.44 -9.52 -13.10
N PRO A 64 -7.30 -10.54 -12.95
CA PRO A 64 -7.97 -11.16 -14.08
C PRO A 64 -8.72 -10.13 -14.93
N LYS A 65 -8.66 -10.25 -16.26
CA LYS A 65 -9.23 -9.24 -17.19
C LYS A 65 -10.72 -8.92 -16.98
N HIS A 66 -11.47 -9.83 -16.38
CA HIS A 66 -12.90 -9.70 -16.11
C HIS A 66 -13.22 -9.17 -14.71
N GLU A 67 -12.21 -8.98 -13.86
CA GLU A 67 -12.36 -8.45 -12.51
C GLU A 67 -11.96 -6.97 -12.45
N LYS A 68 -12.67 -6.21 -11.61
CA LYS A 68 -12.32 -4.83 -11.29
C LYS A 68 -12.32 -4.66 -9.78
N LEU A 69 -11.20 -4.17 -9.25
CA LEU A 69 -11.04 -3.79 -7.85
C LEU A 69 -11.45 -2.33 -7.68
N GLU A 70 -12.75 -2.05 -7.63
CA GLU A 70 -13.28 -0.69 -7.51
C GLU A 70 -12.67 0.06 -6.32
N GLY A 71 -12.05 1.22 -6.58
CA GLY A 71 -11.39 2.03 -5.55
C GLY A 71 -10.17 1.39 -4.87
N LYS A 72 -9.77 0.19 -5.28
CA LYS A 72 -8.67 -0.59 -4.69
C LYS A 72 -7.56 -0.85 -5.72
N LYS A 73 -6.38 -1.20 -5.23
CA LYS A 73 -5.24 -1.72 -5.98
C LYS A 73 -4.85 -3.07 -5.40
N LEU A 74 -4.27 -3.93 -6.24
CA LEU A 74 -3.77 -5.23 -5.81
C LEU A 74 -2.30 -5.10 -5.44
N VAL A 75 -1.96 -5.53 -4.23
CA VAL A 75 -0.57 -5.67 -3.79
C VAL A 75 -0.25 -7.13 -3.55
N LYS A 76 1.01 -7.48 -3.77
CA LYS A 76 1.57 -8.82 -3.62
C LYS A 76 2.66 -8.80 -2.56
N VAL A 77 2.63 -9.77 -1.65
CA VAL A 77 3.68 -10.01 -0.67
C VAL A 77 4.36 -11.32 -0.99
N ASP A 78 5.63 -11.25 -1.36
CA ASP A 78 6.50 -12.42 -1.52
C ASP A 78 7.04 -12.82 -0.13
N MET A 79 7.04 -14.11 0.18
CA MET A 79 7.52 -14.62 1.47
C MET A 79 8.27 -15.95 1.34
N LYS A 80 9.11 -16.21 2.32
CA LYS A 80 9.84 -17.47 2.49
C LYS A 80 9.43 -18.09 3.82
N ILE A 81 9.05 -19.36 3.80
CA ILE A 81 8.52 -20.07 4.97
C ILE A 81 9.27 -21.39 5.09
N ASN A 82 9.95 -21.58 6.21
CA ASN A 82 10.61 -22.84 6.57
C ASN A 82 9.84 -23.54 7.69
N ASN A 83 9.46 -24.79 7.45
CA ASN A 83 8.89 -25.65 8.46
C ASN A 83 10.01 -26.27 9.29
N MET A 84 10.11 -25.87 10.56
CA MET A 84 11.14 -26.33 11.49
C MET A 84 10.80 -27.66 12.19
N THR A 85 9.73 -28.33 11.77
CA THR A 85 9.27 -29.60 12.33
C THR A 85 9.50 -30.75 11.36
N GLU A 86 9.38 -31.98 11.84
CA GLU A 86 9.45 -33.18 10.98
C GLU A 86 8.13 -33.50 10.28
N TYR A 87 7.00 -32.96 10.75
CA TYR A 87 5.68 -33.21 10.20
C TYR A 87 5.26 -32.18 9.16
N LYS A 88 4.18 -32.48 8.43
CA LYS A 88 3.63 -31.61 7.40
C LYS A 88 2.77 -30.51 8.03
N ILE A 89 2.94 -29.27 7.57
CA ILE A 89 2.13 -28.11 8.02
C ILE A 89 1.38 -27.53 6.82
N PRO A 90 0.03 -27.51 6.80
CA PRO A 90 -0.73 -26.81 5.79
C PRO A 90 -0.54 -25.31 5.94
N MET A 91 -0.37 -24.61 4.82
CA MET A 91 -0.21 -23.16 4.81
C MET A 91 -1.15 -22.54 3.78
N ALA A 92 -1.95 -21.57 4.23
CA ALA A 92 -2.94 -20.90 3.41
C ALA A 92 -2.76 -19.38 3.48
N ALA A 93 -2.95 -18.71 2.34
CA ALA A 93 -2.93 -17.26 2.22
C ALA A 93 -3.97 -16.57 3.12
N SER A 94 -5.10 -17.23 3.41
CA SER A 94 -6.15 -16.73 4.29
C SER A 94 -5.77 -16.57 5.76
N LEU A 95 -4.60 -17.10 6.16
CA LEU A 95 -4.02 -16.86 7.49
C LEU A 95 -3.34 -15.49 7.60
N PHE A 96 -3.35 -14.72 6.51
CA PHE A 96 -2.73 -13.40 6.46
C PHE A 96 -3.75 -12.30 6.20
N LYS A 97 -3.51 -11.15 6.82
CA LYS A 97 -4.21 -9.88 6.58
C LYS A 97 -3.21 -8.73 6.62
N VAL A 98 -3.57 -7.58 6.07
CA VAL A 98 -2.75 -6.37 6.13
C VAL A 98 -3.46 -5.27 6.88
N LEU A 99 -2.72 -4.49 7.67
CA LEU A 99 -3.16 -3.19 8.14
C LEU A 99 -2.75 -2.17 7.07
N ASP A 100 -3.73 -1.49 6.47
CA ASP A 100 -3.46 -0.39 5.55
C ASP A 100 -3.17 0.92 6.31
N SER A 101 -2.61 1.89 5.61
CA SER A 101 -2.29 3.22 6.15
C SER A 101 -3.51 4.05 6.57
N ASN A 102 -4.74 3.57 6.30
CA ASN A 102 -5.97 4.16 6.82
C ASN A 102 -6.39 3.50 8.15
N GLY A 103 -5.56 2.61 8.70
CA GLY A 103 -5.81 1.89 9.95
C GLY A 103 -6.83 0.77 9.83
N LYS A 104 -7.11 0.27 8.61
CA LYS A 104 -8.07 -0.83 8.40
C LYS A 104 -7.37 -2.13 8.06
N TYR A 105 -7.87 -3.23 8.64
CA TYR A 105 -7.46 -4.56 8.23
C TYR A 105 -8.13 -4.97 6.91
N GLN A 106 -7.33 -5.41 5.95
CA GLN A 106 -7.78 -6.00 4.70
C GLN A 106 -7.40 -7.49 4.70
N PRO A 107 -8.35 -8.42 4.50
CA PRO A 107 -8.06 -9.85 4.39
C PRO A 107 -7.29 -10.15 3.08
N ASN A 108 -6.76 -11.37 2.96
CA ASN A 108 -6.19 -11.84 1.70
C ASN A 108 -7.22 -11.71 0.55
N TYR A 109 -6.72 -11.37 -0.63
CA TYR A 109 -7.47 -11.40 -1.88
C TYR A 109 -7.12 -12.70 -2.60
N PRO A 110 -8.07 -13.64 -2.79
CA PRO A 110 -7.75 -14.94 -3.37
C PRO A 110 -7.24 -14.84 -4.81
N MET A 111 -6.14 -15.53 -5.10
CA MET A 111 -5.53 -15.60 -6.43
C MET A 111 -5.05 -17.02 -6.73
N VAL A 112 -5.01 -17.40 -8.01
CA VAL A 112 -4.69 -18.78 -8.43
C VAL A 112 -3.27 -19.21 -8.04
N ASP A 113 -2.31 -18.29 -8.05
CA ASP A 113 -0.90 -18.54 -7.74
C ASP A 113 -0.51 -18.20 -6.29
N GLU A 114 -1.50 -18.02 -5.41
CA GLU A 114 -1.26 -17.72 -4.01
C GLU A 114 -0.86 -18.96 -3.18
N LEU A 115 -0.38 -18.69 -1.98
CA LEU A 115 -0.01 -19.69 -0.99
C LEU A 115 -1.21 -20.57 -0.59
N GLY A 116 -1.13 -21.87 -0.89
CA GLY A 116 -2.17 -22.84 -0.52
C GLY A 116 -1.66 -24.28 -0.34
N GLN A 117 -0.35 -24.45 -0.21
CA GLN A 117 0.29 -25.77 -0.20
C GLN A 117 0.62 -26.26 1.22
N THR A 118 0.80 -27.57 1.33
CA THR A 118 1.34 -28.20 2.55
C THR A 118 2.87 -28.21 2.50
N ILE A 119 3.50 -27.66 3.54
CA ILE A 119 4.94 -27.61 3.70
C ILE A 119 5.40 -28.90 4.37
N ALA A 120 6.20 -29.70 3.69
CA ALA A 120 6.80 -30.89 4.27
C ALA A 120 7.75 -30.54 5.43
N GLY A 121 8.02 -31.50 6.32
CA GLY A 121 8.91 -31.29 7.45
C GLY A 121 10.33 -30.94 7.02
N ASN A 122 10.97 -30.01 7.73
CA ASN A 122 12.31 -29.49 7.46
C ASN A 122 12.49 -28.96 6.02
N LYS A 123 11.39 -28.53 5.39
CA LYS A 123 11.39 -27.92 4.05
C LYS A 123 11.03 -26.45 4.10
N GLU A 124 11.63 -25.75 3.15
CA GLU A 124 11.36 -24.37 2.86
C GLU A 124 10.55 -24.25 1.57
N ILE A 125 9.62 -23.30 1.55
CA ILE A 125 8.89 -22.89 0.36
C ILE A 125 8.99 -21.38 0.19
N ARG A 126 8.74 -20.93 -1.05
CA ARG A 126 8.40 -19.55 -1.36
C ARG A 126 6.90 -19.47 -1.61
N GLY A 127 6.26 -18.50 -0.98
CA GLY A 127 4.82 -18.26 -1.07
C GLY A 127 4.53 -16.84 -1.51
N VAL A 128 3.31 -16.64 -1.99
CA VAL A 128 2.78 -15.34 -2.36
C VAL A 128 1.43 -15.16 -1.70
N VAL A 129 1.17 -13.98 -1.14
CA VAL A 129 -0.16 -13.58 -0.69
C VAL A 129 -0.52 -12.25 -1.32
N TYR A 130 -1.78 -12.12 -1.74
CA TYR A 130 -2.31 -10.93 -2.38
C TYR A 130 -3.29 -10.20 -1.47
N PHE A 131 -3.35 -8.87 -1.59
CA PHE A 131 -4.28 -8.04 -0.83
C PHE A 131 -4.84 -6.93 -1.71
N ALA A 132 -6.16 -6.71 -1.64
CA ALA A 132 -6.83 -5.60 -2.30
C ALA A 132 -7.00 -4.44 -1.30
N ILE A 133 -6.13 -3.43 -1.41
CA ILE A 133 -6.10 -2.27 -0.51
C ILE A 133 -6.61 -1.00 -1.23
N PRO A 134 -7.12 0.03 -0.53
CA PRO A 134 -7.49 1.30 -1.17
C PRO A 134 -6.36 1.89 -2.03
N LYS A 135 -6.67 2.44 -3.21
CA LYS A 135 -5.65 2.97 -4.15
C LYS A 135 -4.68 3.97 -3.50
N ASN A 136 -5.23 4.82 -2.64
CA ASN A 136 -4.51 5.87 -1.93
C ASN A 136 -3.97 5.43 -0.56
N SER A 137 -3.84 4.12 -0.32
CA SER A 137 -3.24 3.56 0.89
C SER A 137 -1.95 2.80 0.58
N VAL A 138 -1.13 2.61 1.59
CA VAL A 138 0.01 1.67 1.58
C VAL A 138 -0.18 0.61 2.66
N VAL A 139 0.64 -0.43 2.61
CA VAL A 139 0.67 -1.44 3.66
C VAL A 139 1.53 -0.93 4.82
N ASP A 140 0.95 -0.85 6.01
CA ASP A 140 1.65 -0.50 7.25
C ASP A 140 2.13 -1.76 8.00
N LYS A 141 1.31 -2.81 8.01
CA LYS A 141 1.66 -4.09 8.63
C LYS A 141 1.14 -5.29 7.83
N ILE A 142 1.88 -6.40 7.89
CA ILE A 142 1.37 -7.74 7.57
C ILE A 142 1.12 -8.47 8.88
N VAL A 143 -0.02 -9.15 9.00
CA VAL A 143 -0.35 -9.97 10.16
C VAL A 143 -0.55 -11.40 9.71
N TYR A 144 0.08 -12.32 10.44
CA TYR A 144 -0.18 -13.76 10.37
C TYR A 144 -0.96 -14.18 11.61
N GLU A 145 -2.02 -14.94 11.41
CA GLU A 145 -2.88 -15.47 12.47
C GLU A 145 -3.36 -16.88 12.10
N ASP A 146 -2.97 -17.87 12.89
CA ASP A 146 -3.38 -19.27 12.76
C ASP A 146 -3.98 -19.73 14.09
N PRO A 147 -5.32 -19.64 14.25
CA PRO A 147 -6.00 -20.01 15.48
C PRO A 147 -5.85 -21.48 15.84
N LYS A 148 -5.64 -22.37 14.85
CA LYS A 148 -5.51 -23.82 15.10
C LYS A 148 -4.18 -24.15 15.76
N ARG A 149 -3.17 -23.31 15.53
CA ARG A 149 -1.81 -23.47 16.06
C ARG A 149 -1.46 -22.45 17.14
N ASP A 150 -2.45 -21.65 17.58
CA ASP A 150 -2.29 -20.54 18.52
C ASP A 150 -1.10 -19.64 18.17
N ALA A 151 -1.03 -19.28 16.88
CA ALA A 151 0.13 -18.59 16.31
C ALA A 151 -0.28 -17.21 15.79
N PHE A 152 0.45 -16.18 16.22
CA PHE A 152 0.22 -14.79 15.82
C PHE A 152 1.54 -14.05 15.66
N HIS A 153 1.65 -13.22 14.61
CA HIS A 153 2.77 -12.30 14.45
C HIS A 153 2.42 -11.12 13.56
N GLU A 154 3.03 -9.96 13.81
CA GLU A 154 2.90 -8.77 12.97
C GLU A 154 4.28 -8.31 12.45
N TRP A 155 4.40 -8.14 11.15
CA TRP A 155 5.53 -7.47 10.52
C TRP A 155 5.15 -6.03 10.22
N THR A 156 5.91 -5.08 10.78
CA THR A 156 5.78 -3.66 10.43
C THR A 156 6.59 -3.36 9.17
N VAL A 157 6.00 -2.58 8.27
CA VAL A 157 6.70 -2.01 7.10
C VAL A 157 7.34 -0.70 7.56
N GLU A 158 8.63 -0.49 7.27
CA GLU A 158 9.31 0.76 7.63
C GLU A 158 8.72 1.94 6.85
N LYS A 159 8.90 3.18 7.31
CA LYS A 159 8.48 4.39 6.57
C LYS A 159 9.71 5.07 5.98
#